data_AF-A0A6B2CML5-F1
#
_entry.id   AF-A0A6B2CML5-F1
#
_cell.length_a   1.000
_cell.length_b   1.000
_cell.length_c   1.000
_cell.angle_alpha   90.00
_cell.angle_beta   90.00
_cell.angle_gamma   90.00
#
_symmetry.space_group_name_H-M   'P 1'
#
loop_
_entity.id
_entity.type
_entity.pdbx_description
1 polymer ?
#
loop_
_entity_poly.entity_id
_entity_poly.type
_entity_poly.pdbx_seq_one_letter_code
_entity_poly.pdbx_strand_id
1 'polypeptide(L)'
;RRELEGVRRVNLKALVDTGAAFPALPEDVVEGLGLPIHGEVEAETVTGRERVKLALAVIQVEDRTAASYVIVRPRGTTPLIGVVALEQMGFRVDPVTGSWLRDYH
;
A
#
# COMPACT_ATOMS: atom_id res chain seq x y z
N ARG A 1 5.12 -19.83 17.99
CA ARG A 1 4.70 -19.36 16.66
C ARG A 1 3.25 -18.96 16.80
N ARG A 2 2.92 -17.67 16.99
CA ARG A 2 1.51 -17.26 17.06
C ARG A 2 0.95 -17.36 15.65
N GLU A 3 0.00 -18.27 15.46
CA GLU A 3 -0.72 -18.39 14.21
C GLU A 3 -1.57 -17.13 14.01
N LEU A 4 -1.54 -16.60 12.79
CA LEU A 4 -2.26 -15.40 12.36
C LEU A 4 -3.78 -15.63 12.27
N GLU A 5 -4.32 -16.62 12.99
CA GLU A 5 -5.73 -17.04 12.92
C GLU A 5 -6.72 -15.93 13.33
N GLY A 6 -6.24 -14.89 14.04
CA GLY A 6 -7.03 -13.70 14.38
C GLY A 6 -6.77 -12.46 13.50
N VAL A 7 -5.88 -12.52 12.51
CA VAL A 7 -5.54 -11.36 11.66
C VAL A 7 -6.45 -11.32 10.44
N ARG A 8 -7.27 -10.27 10.33
CA ARG A 8 -8.10 -10.01 9.14
C ARG A 8 -7.20 -9.78 7.93
N ARG A 9 -7.57 -10.39 6.81
CA ARG A 9 -6.84 -10.32 5.54
C ARG A 9 -7.81 -10.25 4.37
N VAL A 10 -7.38 -9.69 3.25
CA VAL A 10 -8.15 -9.62 2.01
C VAL A 10 -7.19 -9.69 0.82
N ASN A 11 -7.62 -10.38 -0.25
CA ASN A 11 -6.91 -10.38 -1.52
C ASN A 11 -7.55 -9.34 -2.44
N LEU A 12 -6.75 -8.43 -2.99
CA LEU A 12 -7.21 -7.33 -3.83
C LEU A 12 -6.42 -7.29 -5.14
N LYS A 13 -7.07 -6.84 -6.20
CA LYS A 13 -6.35 -6.34 -7.37
C LYS A 13 -5.95 -4.90 -7.09
N ALA A 14 -4.66 -4.60 -7.19
CA ALA A 14 -4.11 -3.28 -6.99
C ALA A 14 -3.35 -2.83 -8.23
N LEU A 15 -3.39 -1.52 -8.50
CA LEU A 15 -2.54 -0.90 -9.52
C LEU A 15 -1.19 -0.56 -8.90
N VAL A 16 -0.13 -0.90 -9.62
CA VAL A 16 1.21 -0.40 -9.33
C VAL A 16 1.28 1.06 -9.74
N ASP A 17 1.64 1.94 -8.81
CA ASP A 17 1.74 3.38 -9.08
C ASP A 17 3.08 3.91 -8.55
N THR A 18 4.03 4.13 -9.46
CA THR A 18 5.36 4.66 -9.14
C THR A 18 5.34 6.16 -8.86
N GLY A 19 4.23 6.85 -9.14
CA GLY A 19 3.99 8.23 -8.71
C GLY A 19 3.53 8.34 -7.26
N ALA A 20 3.14 7.21 -6.64
CA ALA A 20 2.73 7.15 -5.24
C ALA A 20 3.89 6.64 -4.36
N ALA A 21 4.23 7.41 -3.31
CA ALA A 21 5.21 6.98 -2.32
C ALA A 21 4.70 5.78 -1.51
N PHE A 22 3.54 5.94 -0.88
CA PHE A 22 2.90 4.92 -0.06
C PHE A 22 1.82 4.17 -0.84
N PRO A 23 1.56 2.90 -0.49
CA PRO A 23 0.33 2.21 -0.86
C PRO A 23 -0.91 3.01 -0.46
N ALA A 24 -2.02 2.77 -1.16
CA ALA A 24 -3.28 3.43 -0.85
C ALA A 24 -4.44 2.44 -0.95
N LEU A 25 -5.33 2.47 0.04
CA LEU A 25 -6.51 1.61 0.11
C LEU A 25 -7.77 2.46 0.24
N PRO A 26 -8.89 2.03 -0.34
CA PRO A 26 -10.16 2.71 -0.13
C PRO A 26 -10.64 2.47 1.31
N GLU A 27 -11.34 3.46 1.87
CA GLU A 27 -11.79 3.47 3.27
C GLU A 27 -12.58 2.20 3.65
N ASP A 28 -13.39 1.64 2.75
CA ASP A 28 -14.17 0.43 2.99
C ASP A 28 -13.30 -0.82 3.20
N VAL A 29 -12.15 -0.88 2.53
CA VAL A 29 -11.16 -1.96 2.75
C VAL A 29 -10.46 -1.76 4.10
N VAL A 30 -10.09 -0.52 4.42
CA VAL A 30 -9.43 -0.17 5.69
C VAL A 30 -10.34 -0.51 6.88
N GLU A 31 -11.63 -0.16 6.80
CA GLU A 31 -12.66 -0.48 7.79
C GLU A 31 -12.93 -1.99 7.86
N GLY A 32 -13.06 -2.66 6.72
CA GLY A 32 -13.32 -4.11 6.67
C GLY A 32 -12.19 -4.95 7.27
N LEU A 33 -10.94 -4.51 7.10
CA LEU A 33 -9.77 -5.07 7.76
C LEU A 33 -9.58 -4.55 9.20
N GLY A 34 -10.31 -3.50 9.58
CA GLY A 34 -10.13 -2.73 10.82
C GLY A 34 -8.67 -2.41 11.09
N LEU A 35 -8.01 -1.83 10.08
CA LEU A 35 -6.63 -1.37 10.21
C LEU A 35 -6.58 -0.16 11.16
N PRO A 36 -5.56 -0.06 12.02
CA PRO A 36 -5.42 1.09 12.90
C PRO A 36 -5.06 2.33 12.09
N ILE A 37 -5.80 3.42 12.32
CA ILE A 37 -5.43 4.74 11.83
C ILE A 37 -4.27 5.27 12.67
N HIS A 38 -3.14 5.54 12.03
CA HIS A 38 -1.95 6.09 12.65
C HIS A 38 -2.08 7.60 12.89
N GLY A 39 -2.66 8.32 11.93
CA GLY A 39 -2.81 9.77 12.02
C GLY A 39 -3.15 10.40 10.67
N GLU A 40 -2.98 11.71 10.58
CA GLU A 40 -3.14 12.50 9.35
C GLU A 40 -1.88 13.29 9.05
N VAL A 41 -1.54 13.39 7.76
CA VAL A 41 -0.39 14.17 7.28
C VAL A 41 -0.78 15.03 6.09
N GLU A 42 -0.08 16.13 5.86
CA GLU A 42 -0.14 16.80 4.55
C GLU A 42 0.62 15.97 3.53
N ALA A 43 -0.02 15.68 2.41
CA ALA A 43 0.57 14.96 1.28
C ALA A 43 0.32 15.74 -0.01
N GLU A 44 1.26 15.63 -0.94
CA GLU A 44 1.05 16.06 -2.33
C GLU A 44 0.34 14.94 -3.07
N THR A 45 -0.80 15.26 -3.67
CA THR A 45 -1.64 14.32 -4.40
C THR A 45 -1.96 14.88 -5.78
N VAL A 46 -2.65 14.10 -6.61
CA VAL A 46 -3.09 14.54 -7.94
C VAL A 46 -4.06 15.74 -7.90
N THR A 47 -4.74 15.99 -6.77
CA THR A 47 -5.62 17.14 -6.56
C THR A 47 -4.90 18.34 -5.91
N GLY A 48 -3.61 18.21 -5.64
CA GLY A 48 -2.79 19.19 -4.94
C GLY A 48 -2.42 18.75 -3.52
N ARG A 49 -1.99 19.71 -2.71
CA ARG A 49 -1.64 19.46 -1.31
C ARG A 49 -2.91 19.34 -0.47
N GLU A 50 -3.11 18.19 0.16
CA GLU A 50 -4.26 17.91 1.02
C GLU A 50 -3.84 17.10 2.26
N ARG A 51 -4.70 17.12 3.29
CA ARG A 51 -4.53 16.26 4.47
C ARG A 51 -5.10 14.88 4.20
N VAL A 52 -4.27 13.85 4.36
CA VAL A 52 -4.66 12.46 4.15
C VAL A 52 -4.51 11.65 5.44
N LYS A 53 -5.40 10.68 5.66
CA LYS A 53 -5.29 9.73 6.76
C LYS A 53 -4.30 8.62 6.40
N LEU A 54 -3.49 8.20 7.35
CA LEU A 54 -2.59 7.06 7.25
C LEU A 54 -3.08 5.93 8.15
N ALA A 55 -3.18 4.73 7.60
CA ALA A 55 -3.35 3.47 8.33
C ALA A 55 -2.03 2.68 8.33
N LEU A 56 -1.94 1.66 9.19
CA LEU A 56 -0.83 0.70 9.17
C LEU A 56 -1.31 -0.64 8.61
N ALA A 57 -0.57 -1.19 7.65
CA ALA A 57 -0.86 -2.50 7.09
C ALA A 57 0.41 -3.32 6.86
N VAL A 58 0.24 -4.64 6.85
CA VAL A 58 1.19 -5.58 6.28
C VAL A 58 0.66 -5.94 4.90
N ILE A 59 1.46 -5.70 3.86
CA ILE A 59 1.11 -5.92 2.46
C ILE A 59 1.97 -7.05 1.94
N GLN A 60 1.33 -7.99 1.26
CA GLN A 60 2.01 -9.10 0.60
C GLN A 60 1.76 -9.00 -0.91
N VAL A 61 2.85 -9.06 -1.68
CA VAL A 61 2.82 -9.21 -3.13
C VAL A 61 3.64 -10.46 -3.45
N GLU A 62 2.97 -11.47 -4.01
CA GLU A 62 3.56 -12.80 -4.24
C GLU A 62 4.07 -13.42 -2.93
N ASP A 63 5.36 -13.75 -2.85
CA ASP A 63 6.02 -14.33 -1.68
C ASP A 63 6.70 -13.28 -0.77
N ARG A 64 6.62 -11.99 -1.13
CA ARG A 64 7.28 -10.89 -0.43
C ARG A 64 6.29 -10.06 0.38
N THR A 65 6.73 -9.61 1.55
CA THR A 65 5.89 -8.89 2.52
C THR A 65 6.59 -7.64 3.04
N ALA A 66 5.85 -6.54 3.17
CA ALA A 66 6.32 -5.32 3.82
C ALA A 66 5.26 -4.73 4.77
N ALA A 67 5.70 -4.17 5.90
CA ALA A 67 4.87 -3.31 6.73
C ALA A 67 5.03 -1.87 6.27
N SER A 68 3.92 -1.17 6.02
CA SER A 68 3.95 0.18 5.47
C SER A 68 2.81 1.05 6.00
N TYR A 69 2.99 2.37 5.92
CA TYR A 69 1.87 3.30 5.98
C TYR A 69 1.02 3.14 4.72
N VAL A 70 -0.29 3.30 4.88
CA VAL A 70 -1.26 3.23 3.79
C VAL A 70 -2.10 4.49 3.78
N ILE A 71 -2.15 5.20 2.66
CA ILE A 71 -3.04 6.34 2.47
C ILE A 71 -4.49 5.83 2.36
N VAL A 72 -5.38 6.35 3.20
CA VAL A 72 -6.81 6.07 3.12
C VAL A 72 -7.43 6.97 2.06
N ARG A 73 -8.06 6.37 1.05
CA ARG A 73 -8.71 7.05 -0.07
C ARG A 73 -10.23 6.90 0.01
N PRO A 74 -11.00 7.72 -0.74
CA PRO A 74 -12.45 7.55 -0.83
C PRO A 74 -12.85 6.11 -1.18
N ARG A 75 -13.99 5.69 -0.64
CA ARG A 75 -14.57 4.35 -0.85
C ARG A 75 -14.66 4.00 -2.32
N GLY A 76 -14.38 2.74 -2.65
CA GLY A 76 -14.47 2.21 -4.03
C GLY A 76 -13.35 2.66 -4.99
N THR A 77 -12.36 3.43 -4.52
CA THR A 77 -11.18 3.74 -5.34
C THR A 77 -10.31 2.50 -5.54
N THR A 78 -9.61 2.43 -6.69
CA THR A 78 -8.69 1.33 -6.99
C THR A 78 -7.54 1.32 -5.98
N PRO A 79 -7.28 0.19 -5.29
CA PRO A 79 -6.11 0.01 -4.46
C PRO A 79 -4.81 0.29 -5.22
N LEU A 80 -3.85 0.96 -4.59
CA LEU A 80 -2.54 1.25 -5.17
C LEU A 80 -1.41 0.61 -4.35
N ILE A 81 -0.37 0.13 -5.04
CA ILE A 81 0.91 -0.22 -4.45
C ILE A 81 1.92 0.87 -4.84
N GLY A 82 2.37 1.63 -3.84
CA GLY A 82 3.38 2.68 -4.00
C GLY A 82 4.81 2.15 -3.89
N VAL A 83 5.76 2.96 -4.34
CA VAL A 83 7.17 2.56 -4.51
C VAL A 83 7.85 2.11 -3.21
N VAL A 84 7.53 2.72 -2.06
CA VAL A 84 8.18 2.39 -0.78
C VAL A 84 7.91 0.93 -0.39
N ALA A 85 6.67 0.45 -0.54
CA ALA A 85 6.35 -0.94 -0.22
C ALA A 85 7.05 -1.92 -1.17
N LEU A 86 7.17 -1.55 -2.44
CA LEU A 86 7.85 -2.36 -3.47
C LEU A 86 9.35 -2.45 -3.20
N GLU A 87 10.00 -1.34 -2.85
CA GLU A 87 11.40 -1.31 -2.46
C GLU A 87 11.67 -2.11 -1.18
N GLN A 88 10.80 -1.98 -0.17
CA GLN A 88 10.89 -2.77 1.07
C GLN A 88 10.75 -4.28 0.81
N MET A 89 9.98 -4.66 -0.21
CA MET A 89 9.85 -6.04 -0.67
C MET A 89 11.01 -6.47 -1.59
N GLY A 90 11.96 -5.57 -1.92
CA GLY A 90 13.09 -5.86 -2.80
C GLY A 90 12.75 -5.90 -4.29
N PHE A 91 11.65 -5.29 -4.70
CA PHE A 91 11.35 -5.05 -6.11
C PHE A 91 12.06 -3.78 -6.59
N ARG A 92 12.54 -3.79 -7.85
CA ARG A 92 13.01 -2.59 -8.54
C ARG A 92 12.09 -2.21 -9.68
N VAL A 93 11.73 -0.93 -9.77
CA VAL A 93 11.02 -0.37 -10.93
C VAL A 93 11.99 -0.35 -12.10
N ASP A 94 11.63 -0.94 -13.24
CA ASP A 94 12.21 -0.55 -14.52
C ASP A 94 11.42 0.66 -15.05
N PRO A 95 12.00 1.87 -15.02
CA PRO A 95 11.29 3.09 -15.43
C PRO A 95 11.02 3.16 -16.93
N VAL A 96 11.63 2.28 -17.74
CA VAL A 96 11.44 2.23 -19.20
C VAL A 96 10.21 1.39 -19.56
N THR A 97 9.98 0.31 -18.82
CA THR A 97 8.90 -0.65 -19.11
C THR A 97 7.72 -0.56 -18.16
N GLY A 98 7.86 0.15 -17.03
CA GLY A 98 6.89 0.13 -15.93
C GLY A 98 6.75 -1.25 -15.27
N SER A 99 7.66 -2.18 -15.60
CA SER A 99 7.67 -3.55 -15.10
C SER A 99 8.64 -3.69 -13.93
N TRP A 100 8.48 -4.77 -13.15
CA TRP A 100 9.31 -5.02 -11.99
C TRP A 100 10.45 -5.97 -12.32
N LEU A 101 11.68 -5.56 -11.98
CA LEU A 101 12.82 -6.46 -11.95
C LEU A 101 12.74 -7.28 -10.66
N ARG A 102 12.60 -8.59 -10.84
CA ARG A 102 12.78 -9.58 -9.77
C ARG A 102 14.29 -9.73 -9.58
N ASP A 103 14.73 -9.69 -8.33
CA ASP A 103 16.06 -10.10 -7.84
C ASP A 103 17.08 -8.97 -7.62
N TYR A 104 17.29 -8.67 -6.34
CA TYR A 104 18.60 -8.31 -5.78
C TYR A 104 18.72 -9.01 -4.42
N HIS A 105 19.59 -10.03 -4.38
CA HIS A 105 20.17 -10.77 -3.23
C HIS A 105 19.26 -11.22 -2.08
#